data_AF-A0A4P6JZ04-F1
#
_entry.id   AF-A0A4P6JZ04-F1
#
_cell.length_a   1.000
_cell.length_b   1.000
_cell.length_c   1.000
_cell.angle_alpha   90.00
_cell.angle_beta   90.00
_cell.angle_gamma   90.00
#
_symmetry.space_group_name_H-M   'P 1'
#
loop_
_entity.id
_entity.type
_entity.pdbx_description
1 polymer ?
#
loop_
_entity_poly.entity_id
_entity_poly.type
_entity_poly.pdbx_seq_one_letter_code
_entity_poly.pdbx_strand_id
1 'polypeptide(L)'
;MKWLYGYYWQAIDQEPMCFFCGEPARLLVKEAQDLPTKYHGLSQQAGIAIMCSHCQRTHYNTLSHLTLDLPQVRRFWNKHKCIHWQQGEQIEHAGIPALVSSFKSKGGQRQMDVLIEQQTFRVLAINEC
;
A
#
# COMPACT_ATOMS: atom_id res chain seq x y z
N MET A 1 -9.07 3.76 8.85
CA MET A 1 -9.44 5.17 9.13
C MET A 1 -9.45 5.95 7.83
N LYS A 2 -10.46 6.80 7.57
CA LYS A 2 -10.57 7.55 6.30
C LYS A 2 -9.40 8.56 6.10
N TRP A 3 -8.83 9.04 7.20
CA TRP A 3 -7.78 10.05 7.20
C TRP A 3 -6.40 9.50 6.77
N LEU A 4 -5.99 8.33 7.26
CA LEU A 4 -4.72 7.67 6.87
C LEU A 4 -4.68 7.29 5.38
N TYR A 5 -5.83 6.86 4.83
CA TYR A 5 -5.99 6.64 3.39
C TYR A 5 -5.65 7.92 2.61
N GLY A 6 -6.25 9.04 2.99
CA GLY A 6 -6.01 10.32 2.31
C GLY A 6 -4.54 10.74 2.37
N TYR A 7 -3.90 10.62 3.53
CA TYR A 7 -2.50 11.03 3.70
C TYR A 7 -1.53 10.27 2.79
N TYR A 8 -1.55 8.93 2.82
CA TYR A 8 -0.57 8.14 2.06
C TYR A 8 -0.84 8.13 0.56
N TRP A 9 -2.11 8.01 0.15
CA TRP A 9 -2.42 7.96 -1.28
C TRP A 9 -2.25 9.35 -1.94
N GLN A 10 -2.54 10.43 -1.23
CA GLN A 10 -2.18 11.77 -1.71
C GLN A 10 -0.66 11.93 -1.84
N ALA A 11 0.13 11.41 -0.88
CA ALA A 11 1.59 11.44 -0.93
C ALA A 11 2.19 10.61 -2.09
N ILE A 12 1.48 9.59 -2.59
CA ILE A 12 1.88 8.79 -3.75
C ILE A 12 1.61 9.54 -5.06
N ASP A 13 0.50 10.29 -5.11
CA ASP A 13 0.09 11.01 -6.32
C ASP A 13 0.70 12.41 -6.42
N GLN A 14 1.07 13.02 -5.29
CA GLN A 14 1.50 14.42 -5.17
C GLN A 14 2.76 14.54 -4.29
N GLU A 15 3.32 15.74 -4.21
CA GLU A 15 4.43 16.03 -3.29
C GLU A 15 3.95 15.90 -1.83
N PRO A 16 4.58 15.04 -1.01
CA PRO A 16 4.10 14.76 0.33
C PRO A 16 4.44 15.89 1.30
N MET A 17 3.50 16.24 2.16
CA MET A 17 3.72 17.15 3.28
C MET A 17 3.91 16.36 4.58
N CYS A 18 4.77 16.83 5.48
CA CYS A 18 4.97 16.21 6.77
C CYS A 18 3.72 16.35 7.64
N PHE A 19 3.14 15.22 8.08
CA PHE A 19 1.99 15.24 8.98
C PHE A 19 2.22 16.03 10.28
N PHE A 20 3.44 16.07 10.81
CA PHE A 20 3.72 16.69 12.11
C PHE A 20 4.02 18.19 12.06
N CYS A 21 4.73 18.65 11.04
CA CYS A 21 5.21 20.04 10.97
C CYS A 21 4.69 20.81 9.76
N GLY A 22 4.02 20.14 8.82
CA GLY A 22 3.48 20.78 7.63
C GLY A 22 4.52 21.15 6.57
N GLU A 23 5.81 20.90 6.79
CA GLU A 23 6.87 21.13 5.80
C GLU A 23 6.91 20.04 4.73
N PRO A 24 7.45 20.32 3.52
CA PRO A 24 7.67 19.31 2.48
C PRO A 24 8.44 18.10 3.02
N ALA A 25 8.03 16.93 2.57
CA ALA A 25 8.63 15.65 2.90
C ALA A 25 9.05 14.92 1.62
N ARG A 26 9.69 13.75 1.78
CA ARG A 26 10.03 12.87 0.66
C ARG A 26 9.35 11.52 0.85
N LEU A 27 8.70 11.04 -0.21
CA LEU A 27 8.25 9.67 -0.29
C LEU A 27 9.38 8.82 -0.86
N LEU A 28 9.65 7.70 -0.20
CA LEU A 28 10.63 6.71 -0.61
C LEU A 28 9.93 5.36 -0.68
N VAL A 29 10.07 4.66 -1.80
CA VAL A 29 9.72 3.24 -1.85
C VAL A 29 10.79 2.43 -1.13
N LYS A 30 10.36 1.44 -0.37
CA LYS A 30 11.23 0.57 0.44
C LYS A 30 10.95 -0.88 0.11
N GLU A 31 12.01 -1.62 -0.20
CA GLU A 31 11.94 -3.08 -0.23
C GLU A 31 11.76 -3.62 1.19
N ALA A 32 11.31 -4.87 1.30
CA ALA A 32 10.97 -5.48 2.58
C ALA A 32 12.11 -5.41 3.62
N GLN A 33 13.34 -5.69 3.18
CA GLN A 33 14.54 -5.68 4.02
C GLN A 33 14.94 -4.28 4.53
N ASP A 34 14.47 -3.22 3.87
CA ASP A 34 14.79 -1.83 4.22
C ASP A 34 13.75 -1.20 5.14
N LEU A 35 12.65 -1.91 5.42
CA LEU A 35 11.65 -1.48 6.39
C LEU A 35 12.14 -1.80 7.81
N PRO A 36 11.75 -1.01 8.83
CA PRO A 36 12.02 -1.38 10.21
C PRO A 36 11.34 -2.72 10.56
N THR A 37 11.99 -3.56 11.36
CA THR A 37 11.52 -4.92 11.71
C THR A 37 10.06 -4.99 12.16
N LYS A 38 9.57 -3.96 12.87
CA LYS A 38 8.17 -3.88 13.32
C LYS A 38 7.13 -3.82 12.18
N TYR A 39 7.55 -3.50 10.95
CA TYR A 39 6.71 -3.46 9.76
C TYR A 39 6.85 -4.70 8.87
N HIS A 40 7.68 -5.68 9.23
CA HIS A 40 7.78 -6.93 8.48
C HIS A 40 6.50 -7.78 8.55
N GLY A 41 5.59 -7.50 9.48
CA GLY A 41 4.21 -7.96 9.47
C GLY A 41 4.00 -9.45 9.09
N LEU A 42 3.00 -9.69 8.24
CA LEU A 42 2.58 -11.02 7.78
C LEU A 42 3.49 -11.60 6.67
N SER A 43 4.28 -10.77 6.00
CA SER A 43 5.20 -11.18 4.94
C SER A 43 6.28 -10.11 4.73
N GLN A 44 7.45 -10.53 4.24
CA GLN A 44 8.52 -9.66 3.75
C GLN A 44 8.05 -8.89 2.50
N GLN A 45 7.25 -7.85 2.72
CA GLN A 45 6.63 -7.04 1.67
C GLN A 45 7.26 -5.65 1.59
N ALA A 46 7.27 -5.11 0.37
CA ALA A 46 7.65 -3.72 0.13
C ALA A 46 6.63 -2.75 0.78
N GLY A 47 7.04 -1.50 0.89
CA GLY A 47 6.23 -0.42 1.42
C GLY A 47 6.75 0.94 1.02
N ILE A 48 6.28 1.96 1.74
CA ILE A 48 6.72 3.34 1.56
C ILE A 48 7.21 3.92 2.89
N ALA A 49 8.09 4.89 2.79
CA ALA A 49 8.49 5.75 3.88
C ALA A 49 8.28 7.22 3.49
N ILE A 50 7.64 8.01 4.36
CA ILE A 50 7.56 9.47 4.22
C ILE A 50 8.49 10.10 5.25
N MET A 51 9.54 10.76 4.79
CA MET A 51 10.61 11.30 5.62
C MET A 51 10.64 12.83 5.52
N CYS A 52 10.63 13.50 6.67
CA CYS A 52 10.74 14.96 6.75
C CYS A 52 12.13 15.37 7.24
N SER A 53 12.84 16.17 6.45
CA SER A 53 14.16 16.71 6.81
C SER A 53 14.09 17.84 7.84
N HIS A 54 12.93 18.48 8.01
CA HIS A 54 12.76 19.55 9.00
C HIS A 54 12.61 18.99 10.41
N CYS A 55 11.61 18.12 10.65
CA CYS A 55 11.35 17.56 11.98
C CYS A 55 12.01 16.20 12.23
N GLN A 56 12.73 15.65 11.25
CA GLN A 56 13.47 14.37 11.33
C GLN A 56 12.59 13.14 11.61
N ARG A 57 11.28 13.23 11.35
CA ARG A 57 10.35 12.12 11.53
C ARG A 57 10.16 11.35 10.24
N THR A 58 10.04 10.03 10.39
CA THR A 58 9.75 9.11 9.29
C THR A 58 8.53 8.27 9.62
N HIS A 59 7.59 8.22 8.68
CA HIS A 59 6.44 7.32 8.73
C HIS A 59 6.63 6.20 7.73
N TYR A 60 6.17 5.00 8.10
CA TYR A 60 6.20 3.85 7.22
C TYR A 60 4.79 3.31 7.05
N ASN A 61 4.53 2.77 5.85
CA ASN A 61 3.35 1.97 5.60
C ASN A 61 3.69 0.81 4.67
N THR A 62 3.03 -0.33 4.85
CA THR A 62 3.28 -1.55 4.08
C THR A 62 2.30 -1.67 2.92
N LEU A 63 2.66 -2.43 1.88
CA LEU A 63 1.78 -2.72 0.75
C LEU A 63 0.38 -3.18 1.22
N SER A 64 0.32 -4.15 2.13
CA SER A 64 -0.91 -4.71 2.69
C SER A 64 -1.83 -3.65 3.33
N HIS A 65 -1.26 -2.74 4.12
CA HIS A 65 -2.03 -1.71 4.81
C HIS A 65 -2.46 -0.61 3.84
N LEU A 66 -1.59 -0.21 2.90
CA LEU A 66 -1.92 0.76 1.87
C LEU A 66 -3.11 0.30 1.02
N THR A 67 -3.07 -0.95 0.55
CA THR A 67 -4.12 -1.49 -0.31
C THR A 67 -5.39 -1.82 0.46
N LEU A 68 -5.30 -2.24 1.73
CA LEU A 68 -6.46 -2.44 2.61
C LEU A 68 -7.25 -1.13 2.82
N ASP A 69 -6.57 0.01 2.76
CA ASP A 69 -7.19 1.31 2.93
C ASP A 69 -7.95 1.80 1.68
N LEU A 70 -7.78 1.16 0.51
CA LEU A 70 -8.48 1.52 -0.73
C LEU A 70 -10.01 1.35 -0.59
N PRO A 71 -10.83 2.30 -1.10
CA PRO A 71 -12.29 2.21 -1.04
C PRO A 71 -12.87 0.93 -1.66
N GLN A 72 -12.26 0.42 -2.72
CA GLN A 72 -12.62 -0.82 -3.40
C GLN A 72 -12.42 -2.02 -2.48
N VAL A 73 -11.23 -2.12 -1.86
CA VAL A 73 -10.89 -3.21 -0.93
C VAL A 73 -11.75 -3.15 0.34
N ARG A 74 -12.02 -1.95 0.86
CA ARG A 74 -12.95 -1.77 1.98
C ARG A 74 -14.37 -2.21 1.65
N ARG A 75 -14.87 -1.93 0.45
CA ARG A 75 -16.18 -2.43 -0.02
C ARG A 75 -16.18 -3.96 -0.12
N PHE A 76 -15.13 -4.54 -0.68
CA PHE A 76 -14.94 -5.99 -0.75
C PHE A 76 -14.94 -6.62 0.65
N TRP A 77 -14.19 -6.05 1.60
CA TRP A 77 -14.18 -6.51 2.98
C TRP A 77 -15.59 -6.45 3.61
N ASN A 78 -16.29 -5.33 3.46
CA ASN A 78 -17.64 -5.16 4.03
C ASN A 78 -18.64 -6.19 3.49
N LYS A 79 -18.51 -6.56 2.21
CA LYS A 79 -19.33 -7.56 1.51
C LYS A 79 -19.02 -8.99 1.96
N HIS A 80 -17.74 -9.33 2.17
CA HIS A 80 -17.29 -10.70 2.44
C HIS A 80 -16.96 -11.00 3.91
N LYS A 81 -17.04 -10.00 4.81
CA LYS A 81 -16.88 -10.01 6.28
C LYS A 81 -15.52 -10.50 6.82
N CYS A 82 -14.90 -11.49 6.19
CA CYS A 82 -13.57 -12.01 6.48
C CYS A 82 -12.80 -12.14 5.18
N ILE A 83 -11.68 -11.42 5.08
CA ILE A 83 -10.76 -11.49 3.96
C ILE A 83 -9.34 -11.77 4.47
N HIS A 84 -8.57 -12.51 3.69
CA HIS A 84 -7.16 -12.76 3.94
C HIS A 84 -6.34 -12.02 2.89
N TRP A 85 -5.37 -11.23 3.36
CA TRP A 85 -4.39 -10.63 2.48
C TRP A 85 -3.26 -11.62 2.19
N GLN A 86 -2.79 -11.61 0.95
CA GLN A 86 -1.59 -12.31 0.52
C GLN A 86 -0.82 -11.41 -0.46
N GLN A 87 0.50 -11.44 -0.39
CA GLN A 87 1.33 -10.87 -1.43
C GLN A 87 1.27 -11.78 -2.65
N GLY A 88 0.84 -11.23 -3.78
CA GLY A 88 0.91 -11.92 -5.06
C GLY A 88 2.32 -11.84 -5.66
N GLU A 89 2.47 -12.48 -6.81
CA GLU A 89 3.72 -12.43 -7.58
C GLU A 89 3.96 -11.02 -8.15
N GLN A 90 5.22 -10.71 -8.42
CA GLN A 90 5.54 -9.54 -9.24
C GLN A 90 5.21 -9.88 -10.69
N ILE A 91 4.51 -8.98 -11.36
CA ILE A 91 4.07 -9.17 -12.75
C ILE A 91 4.42 -7.94 -13.58
N GLU A 92 4.34 -8.07 -14.90
CA GLU A 92 4.34 -6.93 -15.80
C GLU A 92 2.89 -6.58 -16.18
N HIS A 93 2.51 -5.31 -16.06
CA HIS A 93 1.20 -4.81 -16.49
C HIS A 93 1.40 -3.67 -17.50
N ALA A 94 1.07 -3.92 -18.77
CA ALA A 94 1.25 -2.96 -19.86
C ALA A 94 2.70 -2.40 -19.96
N GLY A 95 3.71 -3.26 -19.80
CA GLY A 95 5.12 -2.87 -19.83
C GLY A 95 5.66 -2.28 -18.51
N ILE A 96 4.84 -2.23 -17.45
CA ILE A 96 5.21 -1.64 -16.15
C ILE A 96 5.36 -2.75 -15.10
N PRO A 97 6.52 -2.86 -14.41
CA PRO A 97 6.68 -3.76 -13.28
C PRO A 97 5.70 -3.43 -12.14
N ALA A 98 4.95 -4.43 -11.72
CA ALA A 98 3.86 -4.30 -10.77
C ALA A 98 3.94 -5.32 -9.63
N LEU A 99 3.68 -4.85 -8.42
CA LEU A 99 3.42 -5.66 -7.24
C LEU A 99 1.94 -6.02 -7.19
N VAL A 100 1.63 -7.30 -6.94
CA VAL A 100 0.25 -7.74 -6.74
C VAL A 100 -0.05 -7.84 -5.25
N SER A 101 -1.12 -7.17 -4.82
CA SER A 101 -1.67 -7.28 -3.46
C SER A 101 -3.06 -7.89 -3.54
N SER A 102 -3.20 -9.14 -3.11
CA SER A 102 -4.46 -9.90 -3.25
C SER A 102 -5.20 -10.02 -1.92
N PHE A 103 -6.53 -9.94 -1.99
CA PHE A 103 -7.44 -10.18 -0.88
C PHE A 103 -8.41 -11.30 -1.27
N LYS A 104 -8.44 -12.38 -0.50
CA LYS A 104 -9.35 -13.52 -0.73
C LYS A 104 -10.41 -13.58 0.35
N SER A 105 -11.67 -13.81 -0.01
CA SER A 105 -12.72 -14.08 0.96
C SER A 105 -12.45 -15.40 1.69
N LYS A 106 -13.00 -15.57 2.90
CA LYS A 106 -13.03 -16.87 3.58
C LYS A 106 -13.66 -17.92 2.64
N GLY A 107 -12.98 -19.06 2.47
CA GLY A 107 -13.37 -20.12 1.53
C GLY A 107 -12.88 -19.94 0.08
N GLY A 108 -12.19 -18.84 -0.24
CA GLY A 108 -11.47 -18.67 -1.51
C GLY A 108 -12.32 -18.44 -2.76
N GLN A 109 -13.65 -18.35 -2.63
CA GLN A 109 -14.57 -18.20 -3.77
C GLN A 109 -14.55 -16.82 -4.42
N ARG A 110 -14.03 -15.80 -3.73
CA ARG A 110 -13.92 -14.43 -4.24
C ARG A 110 -12.53 -13.87 -3.97
N GLN A 111 -12.02 -13.13 -4.94
CA GLN A 111 -10.69 -12.52 -4.88
C GLN A 111 -10.73 -11.09 -5.39
N MET A 112 -9.92 -10.24 -4.79
CA MET A 112 -9.65 -8.90 -5.27
C MET A 112 -8.14 -8.70 -5.35
N ASP A 113 -7.64 -8.33 -6.52
CA ASP A 113 -6.25 -8.03 -6.76
C ASP A 113 -6.06 -6.53 -7.00
N VAL A 114 -5.10 -5.95 -6.30
CA VAL A 114 -4.66 -4.58 -6.50
C VAL A 114 -3.26 -4.62 -7.10
N LEU A 115 -3.12 -4.08 -8.30
CA LEU A 115 -1.86 -3.99 -9.02
C LEU A 115 -1.24 -2.62 -8.73
N ILE A 116 -0.03 -2.63 -8.18
CA ILE A 116 0.69 -1.45 -7.73
C ILE A 116 1.99 -1.32 -8.53
N GLU A 117 2.26 -0.17 -9.13
CA GLU A 117 3.55 0.10 -9.77
C GLU A 117 4.68 0.01 -8.74
N GLN A 118 5.70 -0.79 -9.03
CA GLN A 118 6.74 -1.11 -8.04
C GLN A 118 7.54 0.13 -7.60
N GLN A 119 7.84 1.06 -8.51
CA GLN A 119 8.74 2.19 -8.24
C GLN A 119 8.07 3.39 -7.57
N THR A 120 6.76 3.53 -7.75
CA THR A 120 6.01 4.72 -7.29
C THR A 120 4.94 4.38 -6.27
N PHE A 121 4.57 3.11 -6.17
CA PHE A 121 3.43 2.62 -5.41
C PHE A 121 2.05 3.12 -5.92
N ARG A 122 1.98 3.66 -7.14
CA ARG A 122 0.71 4.05 -7.77
C ARG A 122 -0.16 2.84 -8.11
N VAL A 123 -1.48 2.98 -7.97
CA VAL A 123 -2.42 1.93 -8.39
C VAL A 123 -2.51 1.91 -9.92
N LEU A 124 -2.17 0.77 -10.51
CA LEU A 124 -2.31 0.53 -11.95
C LEU A 124 -3.69 -0.01 -12.29
N ALA A 125 -4.18 -0.99 -11.51
CA ALA A 125 -5.47 -1.62 -11.71
C ALA A 125 -6.02 -2.24 -10.42
N ILE A 126 -7.33 -2.44 -10.37
CA ILE A 126 -8.02 -3.19 -9.32
C ILE A 126 -9.00 -4.14 -10.00
N ASN A 127 -8.83 -5.44 -9.75
CA ASN A 127 -9.61 -6.50 -10.36
C ASN A 127 -10.38 -7.27 -9.27
N GLU A 128 -11.67 -7.55 -9.47
CA GLU A 128 -12.48 -8.42 -8.59
C GLU A 128 -12.99 -9.62 -9.40
N CYS A 129 -12.80 -10.83 -8.88
CA CYS A 129 -13.23 -12.11 -9.46
C CYS A 129 -14.15 -12.86 -8.47
#